data_AF-A0A2S9GWX9-F1
#
_entry.id   AF-A0A2S9GWX9-F1
#
_cell.length_a   1.000
_cell.length_b   1.000
_cell.length_c   1.000
_cell.angle_alpha   90.00
_cell.angle_beta   90.00
_cell.angle_gamma   90.00
#
_symmetry.space_group_name_H-M   'P 1'
#
loop_
_entity.id
_entity.type
_entity.pdbx_description
1 polymer ?
#
loop_
_entity_poly.entity_id
_entity_poly.type
_entity_poly.pdbx_seq_one_letter_code
_entity_poly.pdbx_strand_id
1 'polypeptide(L)' 'MRAALEKQLIDIPYQLTILDVDQDPDLLALYDELVPVLCARLSSDVTVSGAGQQLCHYFLDGEKVNALIESTRNE' A
#
# COMPACT_ATOMS: atom_id res chain seq x y z
N MET A 1 3.03 9.65 -6.95
CA MET A 1 2.36 8.73 -6.01
C MET A 1 2.71 9.03 -4.55
N ARG A 2 3.97 8.88 -4.11
CA ARG A 2 4.40 9.11 -2.71
C ARG A 2 3.99 10.48 -2.12
N ALA A 3 4.29 11.60 -2.79
CA ALA A 3 3.94 12.92 -2.28
C ALA A 3 2.42 13.12 -2.05
N ALA A 4 1.59 12.49 -2.89
CA ALA A 4 0.14 12.53 -2.73
C ALA A 4 -0.34 11.65 -1.57
N LEU A 5 0.37 10.55 -1.28
CA LEU A 5 0.12 9.68 -0.14
C LEU A 5 0.50 10.37 1.17
N GLU A 6 1.69 11.00 1.22
CA GLU A 6 2.16 11.79 2.36
C GLU A 6 1.18 12.91 2.72
N LYS A 7 0.56 13.53 1.71
CA LYS A 7 -0.47 14.55 1.93
C LYS A 7 -1.75 14.00 2.58
N GLN A 8 -2.15 12.78 2.23
CA GLN A 8 -3.36 12.15 2.79
C GLN A 8 -3.12 11.59 4.20
N LEU A 9 -1.91 11.12 4.48
CA LEU A 9 -1.54 10.51 5.75
C LEU A 9 -0.90 11.49 6.75
N ILE A 10 -0.99 12.80 6.51
CA ILE A 10 -0.25 13.82 7.28
C ILE A 10 -0.57 13.81 8.79
N ASP A 11 -1.78 13.41 9.18
CA ASP A 11 -2.24 13.36 10.56
C ASP A 11 -2.32 11.93 11.13
N ILE A 12 -1.91 10.93 10.35
CA ILE A 12 -2.11 9.52 10.68
C ILE A 12 -0.74 8.89 10.89
N PRO A 13 -0.50 8.16 11.99
CA PRO A 13 0.73 7.40 12.13
C PRO A 13 0.77 6.29 11.07
N TYR A 14 1.77 6.31 10.20
CA TYR A 14 1.99 5.27 9.20
C TYR A 14 3.47 4.91 9.10
N GLN A 15 3.74 3.71 8.60
CA GLN A 15 5.07 3.26 8.22
C GLN A 15 5.07 2.98 6.71
N LEU A 16 5.98 3.62 5.98
CA LEU A 16 6.16 3.39 4.55
C LEU A 16 7.47 2.63 4.31
N THR A 17 7.35 1.42 3.76
CA THR A 17 8.49 0.63 3.30
C THR A 17 8.47 0.59 1.78
N ILE A 18 9.58 0.98 1.15
CA ILE A 18 9.77 0.88 -0.30
C ILE A 18 10.56 -0.40 -0.54
N LEU A 19 9.98 -1.31 -1.33
CA LEU A 19 10.63 -2.55 -1.73
C LEU A 19 10.97 -2.46 -3.21
N ASP A 20 12.15 -2.95 -3.56
CA ASP A 20 12.58 -3.07 -4.94
C ASP A 20 12.12 -4.43 -5.49
N VAL A 21 11.29 -4.42 -6.53
CA VAL A 21 10.67 -5.66 -7.04
C VAL A 21 11.70 -6.59 -7.68
N ASP A 22 12.77 -6.05 -8.26
CA ASP A 22 13.84 -6.85 -8.87
C ASP A 22 14.68 -7.62 -7.83
N GLN A 23 14.64 -7.20 -6.57
CA GLN A 23 15.34 -7.88 -5.47
C GLN A 23 14.53 -9.00 -4.81
N ASP A 24 13.23 -9.09 -5.09
CA ASP A 24 12.33 -10.02 -4.40
C ASP A 24 11.57 -10.86 -5.44
N PRO A 25 11.94 -12.15 -5.63
CA PRO A 25 11.41 -12.97 -6.72
C PRO A 25 9.89 -13.19 -6.62
N ASP A 26 9.33 -13.17 -5.41
CA ASP A 26 7.88 -13.23 -5.19
C ASP A 26 7.20 -11.93 -5.63
N LEU A 27 7.80 -10.76 -5.38
CA LEU A 27 7.28 -9.47 -5.85
C LEU A 27 7.45 -9.33 -7.37
N LEU A 28 8.55 -9.80 -7.94
CA LEU A 28 8.78 -9.81 -9.38
C LEU A 28 7.73 -10.69 -10.08
N ALA A 29 7.43 -11.88 -9.55
CA ALA A 29 6.40 -12.76 -10.11
C ALA A 29 4.97 -12.20 -9.98
N LEU A 30 4.70 -11.40 -8.93
CA LEU A 30 3.39 -10.79 -8.70
C LEU A 30 3.17 -9.51 -9.49
N TYR A 31 4.19 -8.65 -9.56
CA TYR A 31 4.06 -7.29 -10.06
C TYR A 31 4.82 -7.05 -11.34
N ASP A 32 5.98 -7.68 -11.56
CA ASP A 32 6.77 -7.55 -12.80
C ASP A 32 6.86 -6.06 -13.25
N GLU A 33 6.29 -5.71 -14.41
CA GLU A 33 6.26 -4.33 -14.94
C GLU A 33 5.20 -3.38 -14.33
N LEU A 34 4.37 -3.84 -13.39
CA LEU A 34 3.26 -3.07 -12.78
C LEU A 34 3.71 -2.03 -11.75
N VAL A 35 5.01 -1.80 -11.62
CA VAL A 35 5.57 -0.79 -10.72
C VAL A 35 5.35 0.65 -11.20
N PRO A 36 5.08 1.61 -10.30
CA PRO A 36 4.96 1.48 -8.85
C PRO A 36 3.59 0.95 -8.38
N VAL A 37 3.60 0.07 -7.37
CA VAL A 37 2.40 -0.49 -6.71
C VAL A 37 2.31 -0.02 -5.26
N LEU A 38 1.10 0.34 -4.79
CA LEU A 38 0.84 0.56 -3.36
C LEU A 38 0.15 -0.65 -2.77
N CYS A 39 0.71 -1.17 -1.68
CA CYS A 39 0.02 -2.14 -0.84
C CYS A 39 -0.12 -1.58 0.57
N ALA A 40 -1.27 -1.86 1.19
CA ALA A 40 -1.53 -1.54 2.58
C ALA A 40 -1.50 -2.82 3.42
N ARG A 41 -0.92 -2.72 4.61
CA ARG A 41 -1.03 -3.75 5.64
C ARG A 41 -1.56 -3.10 6.90
N LEU A 42 -2.71 -3.56 7.35
CA LEU A 42 -3.28 -3.17 8.64
C LEU A 42 -2.80 -4.15 9.71
N SER A 43 -2.66 -3.69 10.96
CA SER A 43 -2.26 -4.58 12.06
C SER A 43 -3.28 -5.70 12.33
N SER A 44 -4.55 -5.48 11.97
CA SER A 44 -5.63 -6.47 12.07
C SER A 44 -5.61 -7.49 10.92
N ASP A 45 -4.81 -7.26 9.87
CA ASP A 45 -4.75 -8.10 8.68
C ASP A 45 -3.84 -9.32 8.94
N VAL A 46 -4.42 -10.35 9.58
CA VAL A 46 -3.78 -11.66 9.78
C VAL A 46 -3.89 -12.53 8.51
N THR A 47 -4.55 -12.04 7.45
CA THR A 47 -4.99 -12.89 6.34
C THR A 47 -4.80 -12.24 4.98
N VAL A 48 -3.56 -11.91 4.61
CA VAL A 48 -3.21 -11.91 3.19
C VAL A 48 -1.78 -12.42 3.02
N SER A 49 -1.65 -13.43 2.17
CA SER A 49 -0.43 -14.13 1.79
C SER A 49 0.68 -13.16 1.40
N GLY A 50 1.56 -12.78 2.35
CA GLY A 50 2.82 -12.06 2.13
C GLY A 50 2.69 -10.60 1.67
N ALA A 51 1.98 -10.35 0.57
CA ALA A 51 1.68 -9.05 0.00
C ALA A 51 0.40 -8.50 0.66
N GLY A 52 0.47 -7.33 1.28
CA GLY A 52 -0.71 -6.63 1.82
C GLY A 52 -1.73 -6.28 0.72
N GLN A 53 -2.89 -5.75 1.10
CA GLN A 53 -3.94 -5.37 0.16
C GLN A 53 -3.43 -4.32 -0.84
N GLN A 54 -3.41 -4.66 -2.13
CA GLN A 54 -3.08 -3.72 -3.19
C GLN A 54 -4.16 -2.62 -3.27
N LEU A 55 -3.74 -1.37 -3.09
CA LEU A 55 -4.62 -0.22 -3.26
C LEU A 55 -4.63 0.24 -4.72
N CYS A 56 -3.45 0.51 -5.29
CA CYS A 56 -3.32 1.19 -6.58
C CYS A 56 -2.02 0.81 -7.29
N HIS A 57 -1.95 1.08 -8.59
CA HIS A 57 -0.76 0.94 -9.44
C HIS A 57 -0.62 2.17 -10.34
N TYR A 58 0.61 2.61 -10.63
CA TYR A 58 1.00 3.82 -11.38
C TYR A 58 0.54 5.17 -10.80
N PHE A 59 -0.73 5.28 -10.41
CA PHE A 59 -1.35 6.47 -9.83
C PHE A 59 -1.90 6.16 -8.44
N LEU A 60 -1.94 7.20 -7.60
CA LEU A 60 -2.55 7.08 -6.28
C LEU A 60 -4.07 7.18 -6.42
N ASP A 61 -4.77 6.16 -5.96
CA ASP A 61 -6.22 6.16 -5.78
C ASP A 61 -6.53 6.72 -4.38
N GLY A 62 -6.86 8.01 -4.33
CA GLY A 62 -7.16 8.68 -3.07
C GLY A 62 -8.42 8.15 -2.39
N GLU A 63 -9.39 7.64 -3.15
CA GLU A 63 -10.62 7.11 -2.56
C GLU A 63 -10.34 5.80 -1.82
N LYS A 64 -9.53 4.90 -2.40
CA LYS A 64 -9.13 3.67 -1.71
C LYS A 64 -8.26 3.91 -0.48
N VAL A 65 -7.35 4.88 -0.55
CA VAL A 65 -6.53 5.27 0.61
C VAL A 65 -7.42 5.85 1.71
N ASN A 66 -8.37 6.71 1.37
CA ASN A 66 -9.31 7.28 2.34
C ASN A 66 -10.21 6.20 2.95
N ALA A 67 -10.76 5.29 2.15
CA ALA A 67 -11.58 4.18 2.63
C ALA A 67 -10.82 3.27 3.60
N LEU A 68 -9.54 3.01 3.33
CA LEU A 68 -8.67 2.26 4.25
C LEU A 68 -8.48 3.02 5.57
N ILE A 69 -8.15 4.31 5.51
CA ILE A 69 -7.99 5.18 6.69
C ILE A 69 -9.26 5.18 7.55
N GLU A 70 -10.42 5.33 6.91
CA GLU A 70 -11.72 5.30 7.58
C GLU A 70 -11.98 3.94 8.23
N SER A 71 -11.61 2.84 7.57
CA SER A 71 -11.72 1.49 8.12
C SER A 71 -10.86 1.34 9.38
N THR A 72 -9.60 1.78 9.35
CA THR A 72 -8.68 1.71 10.49
C THR A 72 -9.08 2.61 11.66
N ARG A 73 -9.78 3.73 11.42
CA ARG A 73 -10.27 4.60 12.50
C ARG A 73 -11.46 3.99 13.26
N ASN A 74 -12.21 3.11 12.61
CA ASN A 74 -13.40 2.48 13.20
C ASN A 74 -13.09 1.14 13.91
N GLU A 75 -11.82 0.71 13.90
CA GLU A 75 -11.31 -0.44 14.67
C GLU A 75 -10.78 0.00 16.04
#